data_AF-A0AAU5MQG7-F1
#
_entry.id   AF-A0AAU5MQG7-F1
#
_cell.length_a   1.000
_cell.length_b   1.000
_cell.length_c   1.000
_cell.angle_alpha   90.00
_cell.angle_beta   90.00
_cell.angle_gamma   90.00
#
_symmetry.space_group_name_H-M   'P 1'
#
loop_
_entity.id
_entity.type
_entity.pdbx_description
1 polymer ?
#
loop_
_entity_poly.entity_id
_entity_poly.type
_entity_poly.pdbx_seq_one_letter_code
_entity_poly.pdbx_strand_id
1 'polypeptide(L)'
;MTTVTSPLAGRAIGLADVPDPVFAGAMVGPGTAIDPVREPSEAVAPVDGIVVSLHPHAFVVVDSEGHGVLTHLGIDTVQLNGEGFELLVSKGDTVARGQAVVRWNPADVEKAGKSPVCPIVALEATVDSLSDVVESGDVAAGDTLFGWQ
;
A
#
# COMPACT_ATOMS: atom_id res chain seq x y z
N MET A 1 -14.73 -11.47 6.00
CA MET A 1 -13.29 -11.75 6.12
C MET A 1 -12.61 -11.24 4.87
N THR A 2 -11.85 -10.18 5.03
CA THR A 2 -11.17 -9.47 3.94
C THR A 2 -9.78 -10.05 3.76
N THR A 3 -9.44 -10.45 2.55
CA THR A 3 -8.05 -10.84 2.23
C THR A 3 -7.37 -9.65 1.55
N VAL A 4 -6.35 -9.10 2.19
CA VAL A 4 -5.57 -8.00 1.64
C VAL A 4 -4.41 -8.58 0.84
N THR A 5 -4.27 -8.12 -0.40
CA THR A 5 -3.23 -8.57 -1.33
C THR A 5 -2.20 -7.48 -1.58
N SER A 6 -1.01 -7.89 -2.01
CA SER A 6 0.08 -6.97 -2.26
C SER A 6 -0.25 -6.08 -3.45
N PRO A 7 -0.20 -4.75 -3.29
CA PRO A 7 -0.42 -3.83 -4.41
C PRO A 7 0.80 -3.75 -5.34
N LEU A 8 1.93 -4.37 -4.96
CA LEU A 8 3.25 -4.21 -5.60
C LEU A 8 4.00 -5.55 -5.59
N ALA A 9 4.92 -5.71 -6.54
CA ALA A 9 5.94 -6.75 -6.45
C ALA A 9 7.17 -6.22 -5.70
N GLY A 10 7.81 -7.07 -4.90
CA GLY A 10 8.97 -6.69 -4.11
C GLY A 10 9.24 -7.64 -2.97
N ARG A 11 9.83 -7.12 -1.89
CA ARG A 11 10.09 -7.86 -0.66
C ARG A 11 9.20 -7.33 0.46
N ALA A 12 8.45 -8.20 1.11
CA ALA A 12 7.80 -7.84 2.37
C ALA A 12 8.86 -7.65 3.46
N ILE A 13 8.71 -6.60 4.27
CA ILE A 13 9.65 -6.26 5.35
C ILE A 13 8.96 -6.01 6.71
N GLY A 14 7.63 -6.06 6.77
CA GLY A 14 6.88 -5.70 7.98
C GLY A 14 6.88 -4.20 8.27
N LEU A 15 6.03 -3.75 9.20
CA LEU A 15 5.96 -2.33 9.53
C LEU A 15 7.18 -1.84 10.32
N ALA A 16 7.75 -2.68 11.20
CA ALA A 16 8.85 -2.30 12.07
C ALA A 16 10.12 -1.83 11.33
N ASP A 17 10.33 -2.28 10.08
CA ASP A 17 11.47 -1.92 9.24
C ASP A 17 11.18 -0.70 8.33
N VAL A 18 10.00 -0.07 8.43
CA VAL A 18 9.68 1.14 7.69
C VAL A 18 10.47 2.32 8.27
N PRO A 19 11.16 3.14 7.45
CA PRO A 19 11.95 4.28 7.93
C PRO A 19 11.08 5.51 8.26
N ASP A 20 9.97 5.29 8.97
CA ASP A 20 9.05 6.32 9.43
C ASP A 20 8.42 5.85 10.76
N PRO A 21 8.55 6.61 11.86
CA PRO A 21 8.08 6.16 13.16
C PRO A 21 6.55 6.01 13.25
N VAL A 22 5.78 6.77 12.46
CA VAL A 22 4.31 6.70 12.40
C VAL A 22 3.87 5.35 11.85
N PHE A 23 4.51 4.88 10.78
CA PHE A 23 4.26 3.54 10.23
C PHE A 23 4.91 2.44 11.05
N ALA A 24 6.16 2.59 11.47
CA ALA A 24 6.88 1.56 12.23
C ALA A 24 6.30 1.27 13.61
N GLY A 25 5.68 2.29 14.23
CA GLY A 25 4.93 2.15 15.46
C GLY A 25 3.48 1.68 15.28
N ALA A 26 3.06 1.33 14.04
CA ALA A 26 1.69 0.99 13.68
C ALA A 26 0.64 2.03 14.16
N MET A 27 1.02 3.31 14.24
CA MET A 27 0.14 4.37 14.77
C MET A 27 -1.06 4.65 13.86
N VAL A 28 -0.93 4.39 12.55
CA VAL A 28 -2.02 4.51 11.56
C VAL A 28 -2.94 3.28 11.59
N GLY A 29 -2.41 2.14 12.03
CA GLY A 29 -3.06 0.84 12.02
C GLY A 29 -2.03 -0.30 11.80
N PRO A 30 -2.42 -1.55 12.06
CA PRO A 30 -1.58 -2.72 11.79
C PRO A 30 -1.51 -3.04 10.29
N GLY A 31 -0.52 -3.84 9.89
CA GLY A 31 -0.32 -4.22 8.49
C GLY A 31 1.10 -4.69 8.23
N THR A 32 1.60 -4.47 7.02
CA THR A 32 2.98 -4.76 6.61
C THR A 32 3.52 -3.65 5.70
N ALA A 33 4.73 -3.81 5.20
CA ALA A 33 5.30 -2.93 4.18
C ALA A 33 6.06 -3.72 3.13
N ILE A 34 6.11 -3.18 1.91
CA ILE A 34 6.81 -3.74 0.77
C ILE A 34 7.98 -2.83 0.39
N ASP A 35 9.18 -3.39 0.25
CA ASP A 35 10.29 -2.78 -0.47
C ASP A 35 10.17 -3.18 -1.97
N PRO A 36 9.68 -2.29 -2.84
CA PRO A 36 9.29 -2.66 -4.20
C PRO A 36 10.49 -2.84 -5.13
N VAL A 37 10.30 -3.61 -6.20
CA VAL A 37 11.28 -3.70 -7.29
C VAL A 37 11.53 -2.31 -7.88
N ARG A 38 12.80 -1.96 -8.14
CA ARG A 38 13.23 -0.64 -8.66
C ARG A 38 13.00 -0.52 -10.18
N GLU A 39 11.76 -0.62 -10.60
CA GLU A 39 11.33 -0.50 -12.01
C GLU A 39 9.99 0.23 -12.15
N PRO A 40 9.68 0.82 -13.33
CA PRO A 40 8.36 1.38 -13.58
C PRO A 40 7.26 0.33 -13.32
N SER A 41 6.28 0.69 -12.49
CA SER A 41 5.25 -0.25 -12.03
C SER A 41 3.90 0.44 -11.81
N GLU A 42 2.88 -0.37 -11.60
CA GLU A 42 1.54 0.07 -11.23
C GLU A 42 1.22 -0.47 -9.84
N ALA A 43 0.84 0.42 -8.94
CA ALA A 43 0.24 0.03 -7.67
C ALA A 43 -1.21 -0.36 -7.93
N VAL A 44 -1.56 -1.59 -7.59
CA VAL A 44 -2.89 -2.16 -7.82
C VAL A 44 -3.75 -2.12 -6.55
N ALA A 45 -5.07 -2.20 -6.71
CA ALA A 45 -6.00 -2.23 -5.58
C ALA A 45 -5.78 -3.50 -4.74
N PRO A 46 -5.55 -3.38 -3.43
CA PRO A 46 -5.23 -4.53 -2.56
C PRO A 46 -6.47 -5.35 -2.18
N VAL A 47 -7.66 -4.78 -2.36
CA VAL A 47 -8.98 -5.37 -2.10
C VAL A 47 -9.97 -4.89 -3.17
N ASP A 48 -11.08 -5.61 -3.32
CA ASP A 48 -12.25 -5.14 -4.08
C ASP A 48 -12.95 -4.05 -3.27
N GLY A 49 -13.39 -2.95 -3.89
CA GLY A 49 -14.05 -1.90 -3.14
C GLY A 49 -14.14 -0.54 -3.81
N ILE A 50 -14.34 0.50 -3.00
CA ILE A 50 -14.46 1.90 -3.45
C ILE A 50 -13.21 2.67 -3.03
N VAL A 51 -12.65 3.45 -3.96
CA VAL A 51 -11.53 4.37 -3.67
C VAL A 51 -12.07 5.59 -2.91
N VAL A 52 -11.91 5.61 -1.58
CA VAL A 52 -12.46 6.68 -0.72
C VAL A 52 -11.48 7.85 -0.52
N SER A 53 -10.20 7.61 -0.72
CA SER A 53 -9.13 8.61 -0.70
C SER A 53 -8.14 8.32 -1.82
N LEU A 54 -7.73 9.36 -2.54
CA LEU A 54 -6.79 9.24 -3.65
C LEU A 54 -5.90 10.48 -3.68
N HIS A 55 -4.61 10.27 -3.50
CA HIS A 55 -3.53 11.22 -3.68
C HIS A 55 -2.48 10.57 -4.60
N PRO A 56 -1.61 11.36 -5.25
CA PRO A 56 -0.58 10.81 -6.15
C PRO A 56 0.26 9.69 -5.52
N HIS A 57 0.61 9.80 -4.24
CA HIS A 57 1.47 8.86 -3.54
C HIS A 57 0.70 7.93 -2.59
N ALA A 58 -0.63 8.02 -2.47
CA ALA A 58 -1.36 7.22 -1.50
C ALA A 58 -2.84 7.08 -1.86
N PHE A 59 -3.41 5.91 -1.60
CA PHE A 59 -4.84 5.68 -1.80
C PHE A 59 -5.42 4.76 -0.72
N VAL A 60 -6.73 4.88 -0.51
CA VAL A 60 -7.49 4.04 0.41
C VAL A 60 -8.64 3.39 -0.35
N VAL A 61 -8.71 2.06 -0.31
CA VAL A 61 -9.84 1.28 -0.81
C VAL A 61 -10.62 0.73 0.37
N VAL A 62 -11.94 0.97 0.38
CA VAL A 62 -12.85 0.40 1.38
C VAL A 62 -13.67 -0.69 0.72
N ASP A 63 -13.63 -1.89 1.28
CA ASP A 63 -14.38 -3.03 0.77
C ASP A 63 -15.86 -3.01 1.19
N SER A 64 -16.61 -4.06 0.81
CA SER A 64 -18.03 -4.20 1.17
C SER A 64 -18.31 -4.45 2.65
N GLU A 65 -17.29 -4.85 3.44
CA GLU A 65 -17.39 -5.04 4.88
C GLU A 65 -17.10 -3.74 5.66
N GLY A 66 -16.64 -2.69 4.97
CA GLY A 66 -16.27 -1.41 5.56
C GLY A 66 -14.81 -1.32 5.98
N HIS A 67 -13.99 -2.32 5.61
CA HIS A 67 -12.58 -2.37 5.93
C HIS A 67 -11.78 -1.48 4.98
N GLY A 68 -11.14 -0.44 5.54
CA GLY A 68 -10.31 0.51 4.79
C GLY A 68 -8.85 0.10 4.74
N VAL A 69 -8.33 -0.15 3.54
CA VAL A 69 -6.91 -0.48 3.34
C VAL A 69 -6.19 0.70 2.71
N LEU A 70 -5.18 1.22 3.41
CA LEU A 70 -4.25 2.23 2.92
C LEU A 70 -3.10 1.56 2.17
N THR A 71 -2.81 2.04 0.96
CA THR A 71 -1.54 1.83 0.26
C THR A 71 -0.82 3.17 0.18
N HIS A 72 0.36 3.27 0.78
CA HIS A 72 1.20 4.46 0.75
C HIS A 72 2.48 4.18 -0.05
N LEU A 73 2.74 4.93 -1.11
CA LEU A 73 3.82 4.71 -2.07
C LEU A 73 5.05 5.54 -1.67
N GLY A 74 6.05 4.88 -1.08
CA GLY A 74 7.23 5.52 -0.54
C GLY A 74 6.98 6.30 0.77
N ILE A 75 8.03 6.86 1.37
CA ILE A 75 7.97 7.70 2.57
C ILE A 75 8.36 9.13 2.21
N ASP A 76 7.68 10.11 2.80
CA ASP A 76 7.83 11.55 2.50
C ASP A 76 7.57 11.92 1.03
N THR A 77 6.94 11.03 0.25
CA THR A 77 6.66 11.21 -1.18
C THR A 77 5.57 12.24 -1.45
N VAL A 78 4.80 12.63 -0.44
CA VAL A 78 3.95 13.83 -0.51
C VAL A 78 4.73 15.09 -0.91
N GLN A 79 6.00 15.18 -0.52
CA GLN A 79 6.88 16.31 -0.83
C GLN A 79 7.26 16.39 -2.31
N LEU A 80 7.01 15.33 -3.09
CA LEU A 80 7.18 15.31 -4.55
C LEU A 80 6.04 16.02 -5.29
N ASN A 81 4.99 16.48 -4.58
CA ASN A 81 3.86 17.22 -5.15
C ASN A 81 3.19 16.54 -6.36
N GLY A 82 3.25 15.20 -6.40
CA GLY A 82 2.70 14.39 -7.48
C GLY A 82 3.62 14.16 -8.68
N GLU A 83 4.81 14.75 -8.71
CA GLU A 83 5.80 14.45 -9.75
C GLU A 83 6.20 12.97 -9.70
N GLY A 84 6.19 12.30 -10.85
CA GLY A 84 6.52 10.87 -10.97
C GLY A 84 5.37 9.90 -10.67
N PHE A 85 4.17 10.40 -10.40
CA PHE A 85 2.96 9.60 -10.18
C PHE A 85 1.87 9.95 -11.20
N GLU A 86 1.21 8.94 -11.75
CA GLU A 86 0.08 9.07 -12.64
C GLU A 86 -1.12 8.33 -12.05
N LEU A 87 -2.22 9.06 -11.80
CA LEU A 87 -3.46 8.47 -11.30
C LEU A 87 -4.21 7.80 -12.45
N LEU A 88 -4.56 6.52 -12.28
CA LEU A 88 -5.24 5.71 -13.29
C LEU A 88 -6.75 5.56 -13.03
N VAL A 89 -7.19 5.96 -11.84
CA VAL A 89 -8.59 5.96 -11.40
C VAL A 89 -8.92 7.30 -10.73
N SER A 90 -10.18 7.49 -10.39
CA SER A 90 -10.69 8.64 -9.65
C SER A 90 -11.19 8.25 -8.25
N LYS A 91 -11.20 9.21 -7.33
CA LYS A 91 -11.90 9.05 -6.06
C LYS A 91 -13.39 8.78 -6.32
N GLY A 92 -13.94 7.79 -5.63
CA GLY A 92 -15.31 7.33 -5.76
C GLY A 92 -15.48 6.17 -6.76
N ASP A 93 -14.45 5.83 -7.52
CA ASP A 93 -14.51 4.69 -8.43
C ASP A 93 -14.57 3.37 -7.64
N THR A 94 -15.32 2.42 -8.20
CA THR A 94 -15.29 1.02 -7.76
C THR A 94 -14.15 0.31 -8.49
N VAL A 95 -13.29 -0.37 -7.74
CA VAL A 95 -12.13 -1.10 -8.25
C VAL A 95 -12.22 -2.57 -7.88
N ALA A 96 -11.80 -3.44 -8.79
CA ALA A 96 -11.52 -4.83 -8.47
C ALA A 96 -10.10 -4.95 -7.90
N ARG A 97 -9.88 -5.93 -7.01
CA ARG A 97 -8.55 -6.30 -6.55
C ARG A 97 -7.64 -6.60 -7.74
N GLY A 98 -6.42 -6.09 -7.69
CA GLY A 98 -5.47 -6.19 -8.79
C GLY A 98 -5.68 -5.18 -9.92
N GLN A 99 -6.73 -4.34 -9.87
CA GLN A 99 -6.90 -3.23 -10.81
C GLN A 99 -5.86 -2.14 -10.53
N ALA A 100 -5.21 -1.64 -11.57
CA ALA A 100 -4.23 -0.56 -11.47
C ALA A 100 -4.87 0.74 -10.96
N VAL A 101 -4.23 1.39 -9.97
CA VAL A 101 -4.70 2.62 -9.32
C VAL A 101 -3.76 3.79 -9.57
N VAL A 102 -2.45 3.56 -9.43
CA VAL A 102 -1.41 4.58 -9.65
C VAL A 102 -0.25 3.98 -10.41
N ARG A 103 0.21 4.63 -11.48
CA ARG A 103 1.49 4.31 -12.14
C ARG A 103 2.59 5.18 -11.56
N TRP A 104 3.74 4.57 -11.28
CA TRP A 104 4.87 5.24 -10.64
C TRP A 104 6.18 4.50 -10.91
N ASN A 105 7.30 5.06 -10.46
CA ASN A 105 8.61 4.41 -10.54
C ASN A 105 9.35 4.53 -9.19
N PRO A 106 9.50 3.43 -8.43
CA PRO A 106 10.23 3.42 -7.16
C PRO A 106 11.68 3.89 -7.31
N ALA A 107 12.32 3.65 -8.45
CA ALA A 107 13.67 4.12 -8.71
C ALA A 107 13.74 5.66 -8.82
N ASP A 108 12.68 6.31 -9.28
CA ASP A 108 12.65 7.77 -9.37
C ASP A 108 12.37 8.41 -8.00
N VAL A 109 11.58 7.75 -7.16
CA VAL A 109 11.41 8.11 -5.73
C VAL A 109 12.76 8.07 -5.00
N GLU A 110 13.53 7.00 -5.20
CA GLU A 110 14.86 6.86 -4.58
C GLU A 110 15.86 7.89 -5.09
N LYS A 111 15.87 8.19 -6.41
CA LYS A 111 16.69 9.28 -6.99
C LYS A 111 16.32 10.65 -6.44
N ALA A 112 15.06 10.86 -6.06
CA ALA A 112 14.61 12.09 -5.41
C ALA A 112 14.98 12.16 -3.90
N GLY A 113 15.74 11.17 -3.40
CA GLY A 113 16.21 11.13 -2.01
C GLY A 113 15.14 10.69 -1.02
N LYS A 114 14.10 9.98 -1.48
CA LYS A 114 13.01 9.47 -0.66
C LYS A 114 13.07 7.95 -0.56
N SER A 115 12.56 7.38 0.53
CA SER A 115 12.44 5.93 0.64
C SER A 115 11.29 5.45 -0.26
N PRO A 116 11.48 4.42 -1.10
CA PRO A 116 10.40 3.82 -1.88
C PRO A 116 9.62 2.74 -1.12
N VAL A 117 9.96 2.46 0.15
CA VAL A 117 9.24 1.49 0.99
C VAL A 117 7.76 1.90 1.09
N CYS A 118 6.87 0.93 0.88
CA CYS A 118 5.43 1.14 0.77
C CYS A 118 4.66 0.48 1.92
N PRO A 119 4.16 1.24 2.91
CA PRO A 119 3.26 0.74 3.93
C PRO A 119 1.89 0.32 3.37
N ILE A 120 1.43 -0.88 3.74
CA ILE A 120 0.10 -1.43 3.43
C ILE A 120 -0.63 -1.67 4.76
N VAL A 121 -1.60 -0.82 5.07
CA VAL A 121 -2.14 -0.69 6.44
C VAL A 121 -3.66 -0.92 6.46
N ALA A 122 -4.12 -1.72 7.41
CA ALA A 122 -5.52 -1.83 7.77
C ALA A 122 -5.90 -0.67 8.70
N LEU A 123 -6.64 0.30 8.17
CA LEU A 123 -7.00 1.51 8.91
C LEU A 123 -8.00 1.18 10.03
N GLU A 124 -7.77 1.76 11.21
CA GLU A 124 -8.63 1.61 12.39
C GLU A 124 -8.78 0.16 12.91
N ALA A 125 -8.00 -0.77 12.39
CA ALA A 125 -7.93 -2.15 12.85
C ALA A 125 -7.12 -2.31 14.14
N THR A 126 -7.28 -3.45 14.83
CA THR A 126 -6.40 -3.87 15.93
C THR A 126 -5.46 -4.96 15.46
N VAL A 127 -4.30 -5.11 16.09
CA VAL A 127 -3.32 -6.16 15.71
C VAL A 127 -3.96 -7.56 15.73
N ASP A 128 -4.83 -7.82 16.71
CA ASP A 128 -5.52 -9.11 16.87
C ASP A 128 -6.59 -9.39 15.80
N SER A 129 -6.98 -8.39 15.00
CA SER A 129 -7.92 -8.56 13.89
C SER A 129 -7.24 -8.98 12.60
N LEU A 130 -5.90 -8.98 12.55
CA LEU A 130 -5.12 -9.47 11.42
C LEU A 130 -4.61 -10.90 11.66
N SER A 131 -4.52 -11.65 10.58
CA SER A 131 -4.02 -13.03 10.54
C SER A 131 -3.02 -13.22 9.41
N ASP A 132 -2.06 -14.12 9.61
CA ASP A 132 -1.07 -14.51 8.60
C ASP A 132 -0.33 -13.32 7.96
N VAL A 133 0.06 -12.34 8.78
CA VAL A 133 0.76 -11.13 8.32
C VAL A 133 2.12 -11.51 7.74
N VAL A 134 2.31 -11.22 6.46
CA VAL A 134 3.57 -11.43 5.76
C VAL A 134 4.54 -10.29 6.10
N GLU A 135 5.54 -10.61 6.92
CA GLU A 135 6.58 -9.66 7.35
C GLU A 135 7.93 -9.86 6.65
N SER A 136 8.10 -10.93 5.88
CA SER A 136 9.35 -11.20 5.18
C SER A 136 9.15 -12.06 3.92
N GLY A 137 10.07 -11.93 2.98
CA GLY A 137 10.11 -12.76 1.76
C GLY A 137 9.69 -11.99 0.51
N ASP A 138 9.87 -12.61 -0.65
CA ASP A 138 9.50 -12.03 -1.92
C ASP A 138 8.00 -12.20 -2.16
N VAL A 139 7.35 -11.15 -2.66
CA VAL A 139 5.92 -11.13 -2.99
C VAL A 139 5.72 -10.59 -4.42
N ALA A 140 4.81 -11.19 -5.16
CA ALA A 140 4.28 -10.63 -6.39
C ALA A 140 3.08 -9.72 -6.09
N ALA A 141 2.76 -8.82 -7.02
CA ALA A 141 1.49 -8.10 -6.96
C ALA A 141 0.32 -9.11 -7.00
N GLY A 142 -0.63 -8.96 -6.08
CA GLY A 142 -1.77 -9.87 -5.90
C GLY A 142 -1.54 -11.01 -4.89
N ASP A 143 -0.31 -11.26 -4.42
CA ASP A 143 -0.07 -12.23 -3.36
C ASP A 143 -0.74 -11.80 -2.05
N THR A 144 -1.22 -12.74 -1.25
CA THR A 144 -1.84 -12.43 0.05
C THR A 144 -0.82 -11.87 1.03
N LEU A 145 -1.14 -10.74 1.65
CA LEU A 145 -0.34 -10.12 2.71
C LEU A 145 -0.87 -10.42 4.11
N PHE A 146 -2.20 -10.44 4.28
CA PHE A 146 -2.86 -10.78 5.54
C PHE A 146 -4.37 -10.98 5.33
N GLY A 147 -4.98 -11.72 6.25
CA GLY A 147 -6.43 -11.74 6.44
C GLY A 147 -6.87 -10.75 7.51
N TRP A 148 -7.98 -10.06 7.31
CA TRP A 148 -8.61 -9.12 8.25
C TRP A 148 -10.02 -9.61 8.59
N GLN A 149 -10.26 -9.82 9.90
CA GLN A 149 -11.54 -10.22 10.49
C GLN A 149 -12.22 -9.10 11.27
#